data_AF-A0A2E5XJH9-F1
#
_entry.id   AF-A0A2E5XJH9-F1
#
_cell.length_a   1.000
_cell.length_b   1.000
_cell.length_c   1.000
_cell.angle_alpha   90.00
_cell.angle_beta   90.00
_cell.angle_gamma   90.00
#
_symmetry.space_group_name_H-M   'P 1'
#
loop_
_entity.id
_entity.type
_entity.pdbx_description
1 polymer ?
#
loop_
_entity_poly.entity_id
_entity_poly.type
_entity_poly.pdbx_seq_one_letter_code
_entity_poly.pdbx_strand_id
1 'polypeptide(L)'
;MADPEFEGVYGRYTINTTDRQEVSRYRQALLVCGLSMSACLLQWWQFGAQWAWIWLVPLSVALGLALRWIHIYLRPLHRTLQALWALGCVGWGVLLLTSGPTQALDTLRNQPLWILPVGPLFAALTGIGFKEFFCFQRAEAIGLTLLLPLALLGHLLGLINPEVSAAMLTMAALLLVVLALRKFGMEAAADVGDKSVFAYLDGQLPAGTP
;
A
#
# COMPACT_ATOMS: atom_id res chain seq x y z
N MET A 1 -29.77 14.51 -7.48
CA MET A 1 -30.19 13.15 -7.06
C MET A 1 -29.79 12.99 -5.61
N ALA A 2 -30.68 12.45 -4.77
CA ALA A 2 -30.34 12.09 -3.40
C ALA A 2 -29.24 11.02 -3.41
N ASP A 3 -28.36 11.04 -2.41
CA ASP A 3 -27.33 10.01 -2.27
C ASP A 3 -27.97 8.65 -1.93
N PRO A 4 -27.43 7.53 -2.45
CA PRO A 4 -27.96 6.22 -2.16
C PRO A 4 -27.85 5.90 -0.66
N GLU A 5 -28.93 5.39 -0.08
CA GLU A 5 -28.99 4.85 1.26
C GLU A 5 -28.65 3.36 1.24
N PHE A 6 -27.84 2.94 2.20
CA PHE A 6 -27.44 1.56 2.43
C PHE A 6 -27.91 1.11 3.81
N GLU A 7 -28.32 -0.14 3.94
CA GLU A 7 -28.54 -0.76 5.26
C GLU A 7 -27.21 -1.30 5.79
N GLY A 8 -26.74 -0.75 6.91
CA GLY A 8 -25.56 -1.22 7.64
C GLY A 8 -25.95 -2.06 8.86
N VAL A 9 -24.95 -2.70 9.47
CA VAL A 9 -25.09 -3.56 10.66
C VAL A 9 -25.77 -2.82 11.80
N TYR A 10 -25.36 -1.58 12.07
CA TYR A 10 -25.87 -0.76 13.18
C TYR A 10 -26.85 0.34 12.73
N GLY A 11 -27.35 0.27 11.50
CA GLY A 11 -28.33 1.20 10.96
C GLY A 11 -28.00 1.72 9.56
N ARG A 12 -28.89 2.56 9.02
CA ARG A 12 -28.74 3.11 7.67
C ARG A 12 -27.62 4.14 7.58
N TYR A 13 -26.91 4.13 6.47
CA TYR A 13 -25.89 5.13 6.15
C TYR A 13 -25.93 5.53 4.68
N THR A 14 -25.34 6.68 4.38
CA THR A 14 -25.25 7.20 3.01
C THR A 14 -23.79 7.41 2.60
N ILE A 15 -23.55 7.24 1.30
CA ILE A 15 -22.26 7.57 0.67
C ILE A 15 -22.40 8.90 -0.06
N ASN A 16 -21.85 9.93 0.57
CA ASN A 16 -21.90 11.30 0.12
C ASN A 16 -20.81 11.62 -0.91
N THR A 17 -20.83 12.85 -1.43
CA THR A 17 -19.87 13.32 -2.43
C THR A 17 -18.43 13.36 -1.92
N THR A 18 -18.21 13.69 -0.64
CA THR A 18 -16.89 13.68 -0.01
C THR A 18 -16.29 12.28 -0.01
N ASP A 19 -17.08 11.26 0.36
CA ASP A 19 -16.62 9.87 0.36
C ASP A 19 -16.19 9.42 -1.04
N ARG A 20 -16.97 9.79 -2.07
CA ARG A 20 -16.64 9.47 -3.46
C ARG A 20 -15.34 10.13 -3.88
N GLN A 21 -15.07 11.36 -3.43
CA GLN A 21 -13.81 12.05 -3.69
C GLN A 21 -12.64 11.38 -2.97
N GLU A 22 -12.80 10.99 -1.71
CA GLU A 22 -11.77 10.28 -0.95
C GLU A 22 -11.44 8.93 -1.58
N VAL A 23 -12.45 8.15 -1.97
CA VAL A 23 -12.27 6.90 -2.70
C VAL A 23 -11.55 7.13 -4.03
N SER A 24 -11.94 8.15 -4.80
CA SER A 24 -11.26 8.47 -6.06
C SER A 24 -9.78 8.82 -5.85
N ARG A 25 -9.47 9.66 -4.86
CA ARG A 25 -8.09 10.02 -4.50
C ARG A 25 -7.29 8.81 -4.00
N TYR A 26 -7.90 7.95 -3.20
CA TYR A 26 -7.30 6.68 -2.77
C TYR A 26 -6.95 5.78 -3.96
N ARG A 27 -7.87 5.60 -4.92
CA ARG A 27 -7.63 4.79 -6.13
C ARG A 27 -6.51 5.36 -7.00
N GLN A 28 -6.46 6.69 -7.16
CA GLN A 28 -5.38 7.38 -7.87
C GLN A 28 -4.03 7.19 -7.15
N ALA A 29 -4.00 7.35 -5.82
CA ALA A 29 -2.80 7.14 -5.03
C ALA A 29 -2.29 5.69 -5.15
N LEU A 30 -3.18 4.69 -5.11
CA LEU A 30 -2.82 3.30 -5.30
C LEU A 30 -2.22 3.03 -6.69
N LEU A 31 -2.80 3.64 -7.73
CA LEU A 31 -2.27 3.53 -9.09
C LEU A 31 -0.89 4.17 -9.22
N VAL A 32 -0.70 5.38 -8.68
CA VAL A 32 0.62 6.06 -8.68
C VAL A 32 1.65 5.22 -7.91
N CYS A 33 1.26 4.59 -6.80
CA CYS A 33 2.11 3.67 -6.05
C CYS A 33 2.59 2.50 -6.92
N GLY A 34 1.67 1.80 -7.60
CA GLY A 34 1.99 0.69 -8.52
C GLY A 34 2.85 1.11 -9.71
N LEU A 35 2.52 2.23 -10.35
CA LEU A 35 3.29 2.77 -11.47
C LEU A 35 4.70 3.18 -11.04
N SER A 36 4.85 3.83 -9.89
CA SER A 36 6.16 4.25 -9.36
C SER A 36 7.03 3.04 -9.03
N MET A 37 6.46 2.02 -8.38
CA MET A 37 7.19 0.78 -8.09
C MET A 37 7.63 0.07 -9.39
N SER A 38 6.73 0.00 -10.38
CA SER A 38 7.02 -0.62 -11.69
C SER A 38 8.09 0.15 -12.45
N ALA A 39 8.01 1.48 -12.47
CA ALA A 39 8.99 2.35 -13.11
C ALA A 39 10.35 2.29 -12.41
N CYS A 40 10.39 2.20 -11.08
CA CYS A 40 11.61 2.01 -10.30
C CYS A 40 12.34 0.72 -10.74
N LEU A 41 11.62 -0.40 -10.77
CA LEU A 41 12.19 -1.70 -11.14
C LEU A 41 12.59 -1.75 -12.61
N LEU A 42 11.76 -1.20 -13.50
CA LEU A 42 12.07 -1.12 -14.93
C LEU A 42 13.31 -0.26 -15.19
N GLN A 43 13.40 0.91 -14.53
CA GLN A 43 14.57 1.79 -14.60
C GLN A 43 15.83 1.05 -14.14
N TRP A 44 15.75 0.38 -13.00
CA TRP A 44 16.88 -0.36 -12.43
C TRP A 44 17.34 -1.48 -13.37
N TRP A 45 16.41 -2.22 -13.97
CA TRP A 45 16.72 -3.33 -14.85
C TRP A 45 17.30 -2.89 -16.21
N GLN A 46 16.73 -1.85 -16.84
CA GLN A 46 17.10 -1.43 -18.20
C GLN A 46 18.24 -0.41 -18.26
N PHE A 47 18.30 0.49 -17.28
CA PHE A 47 19.18 1.67 -17.30
C PHE A 47 20.11 1.75 -16.08
N GLY A 48 20.02 0.78 -15.16
CA GLY A 48 20.83 0.74 -13.95
C GLY A 48 20.24 1.54 -12.78
N ALA A 49 20.89 1.41 -11.62
CA ALA A 49 20.37 1.89 -10.34
C ALA A 49 20.45 3.42 -10.16
N GLN A 50 21.29 4.09 -10.94
CA GLN A 50 21.70 5.49 -10.74
C GLN A 50 20.51 6.47 -10.59
N TRP A 51 19.45 6.26 -11.35
CA TRP A 51 18.28 7.15 -11.38
C TRP A 51 16.99 6.50 -10.83
N ALA A 52 17.05 5.22 -10.48
CA ALA A 52 15.88 4.47 -10.03
C ALA A 52 15.32 5.02 -8.69
N TRP A 53 16.18 5.64 -7.86
CA TRP A 53 15.77 6.26 -6.60
C TRP A 53 14.74 7.38 -6.77
N ILE A 54 14.68 8.06 -7.93
CA ILE A 54 13.69 9.13 -8.19
C ILE A 54 12.27 8.60 -8.02
N TRP A 55 12.02 7.35 -8.42
CA TRP A 55 10.71 6.71 -8.33
C TRP A 55 10.31 6.34 -6.90
N LEU A 56 11.25 6.33 -5.94
CA LEU A 56 10.95 6.12 -4.52
C LEU A 56 10.20 7.30 -3.91
N VAL A 57 10.38 8.51 -4.45
CA VAL A 57 9.68 9.72 -3.99
C VAL A 57 8.17 9.64 -4.27
N PRO A 58 7.70 9.50 -5.53
CA PRO A 58 6.28 9.35 -5.80
C PRO A 58 5.72 8.06 -5.20
N LEU A 59 6.49 6.97 -5.10
CA LEU A 59 6.08 5.75 -4.39
C LEU A 59 5.73 6.04 -2.93
N SER A 60 6.65 6.68 -2.20
CA SER A 60 6.49 6.97 -0.77
C SER A 60 5.36 7.95 -0.51
N VAL A 61 5.26 9.00 -1.32
CA VAL A 61 4.18 10.01 -1.21
C VAL A 61 2.83 9.38 -1.52
N ALA A 62 2.72 8.63 -2.63
CA ALA A 62 1.48 7.99 -3.03
C ALA A 62 1.02 6.94 -2.01
N LEU A 63 1.94 6.19 -1.41
CA LEU A 63 1.60 5.26 -0.33
C LEU A 63 1.06 5.99 0.90
N GLY A 64 1.69 7.10 1.31
CA GLY A 64 1.20 7.93 2.43
C GLY A 64 -0.18 8.52 2.16
N LEU A 65 -0.42 8.98 0.93
CA LEU A 65 -1.73 9.47 0.48
C LEU A 65 -2.77 8.35 0.45
N ALA A 66 -2.41 7.15 -0.02
CA ALA A 66 -3.30 5.99 0.02
C ALA A 66 -3.67 5.65 1.46
N LEU A 67 -2.71 5.65 2.39
CA LEU A 67 -2.95 5.44 3.82
C LEU A 67 -3.77 6.56 4.46
N ARG A 68 -3.81 7.76 3.89
CA ARG A 68 -4.66 8.84 4.40
C ARG A 68 -6.15 8.63 4.08
N TRP A 69 -6.46 8.10 2.90
CA TRP A 69 -7.84 7.97 2.40
C TRP A 69 -8.38 6.54 2.44
N ILE A 70 -7.56 5.55 2.80
CA ILE A 70 -8.02 4.18 2.98
C ILE A 70 -8.95 4.09 4.18
N HIS A 71 -10.11 3.46 3.98
CA HIS A 71 -11.05 3.18 5.06
C HIS A 71 -10.73 1.80 5.66
N ILE A 72 -10.28 1.80 6.92
CA ILE A 72 -9.93 0.60 7.69
C ILE A 72 -10.69 0.64 9.02
N TYR A 73 -11.53 -0.37 9.29
CA TYR A 73 -12.28 -0.44 10.55
C TYR A 73 -11.37 -0.50 11.80
N LEU A 74 -10.30 -1.29 11.72
CA LEU A 74 -9.38 -1.49 12.83
C LEU A 74 -8.39 -0.32 12.93
N ARG A 75 -8.72 0.67 13.76
CA ARG A 75 -7.85 1.83 14.06
C ARG A 75 -6.40 1.45 14.45
N PRO A 76 -6.15 0.40 15.29
CA PRO A 76 -4.78 0.00 15.61
C PRO A 76 -4.00 -0.48 14.38
N LEU A 77 -4.66 -1.24 13.49
CA LEU A 77 -4.05 -1.69 12.24
C LEU A 77 -3.66 -0.49 11.37
N HIS A 78 -4.58 0.45 11.18
CA HIS A 78 -4.34 1.66 10.38
C HIS A 78 -3.15 2.47 10.88
N ARG A 79 -3.06 2.71 12.20
CA ARG A 79 -1.93 3.41 12.83
C ARG A 79 -0.61 2.68 12.67
N THR A 80 -0.62 1.34 12.79
CA THR A 80 0.57 0.53 12.54
C THR A 80 1.06 0.68 11.09
N LEU A 81 0.15 0.69 10.11
CA LEU A 81 0.54 0.92 8.70
C LEU A 81 1.14 2.31 8.48
N GLN A 82 0.59 3.35 9.12
CA GLN A 82 1.16 4.70 9.07
C GLN A 82 2.54 4.77 9.72
N ALA A 83 2.75 4.09 10.85
CA ALA A 83 4.05 4.01 11.51
C ALA A 83 5.07 3.27 10.64
N LEU A 84 4.69 2.14 10.04
CA LEU A 84 5.54 1.38 9.11
C LEU A 84 5.92 2.22 7.88
N TRP A 85 4.97 2.97 7.32
CA TRP A 85 5.23 3.91 6.23
C TRP A 85 6.25 4.98 6.64
N ALA A 86 6.04 5.64 7.79
CA ALA A 86 6.94 6.69 8.28
C ALA A 86 8.35 6.15 8.56
N LEU A 87 8.46 5.01 9.24
CA LEU A 87 9.73 4.33 9.50
C LEU A 87 10.44 3.96 8.20
N GLY A 88 9.72 3.45 7.22
CA GLY A 88 10.26 3.11 5.91
C GLY A 88 10.77 4.34 5.14
N CYS A 89 10.05 5.46 5.19
CA CYS A 89 10.51 6.73 4.61
C CYS A 89 11.79 7.23 5.28
N VAL A 90 11.87 7.15 6.62
CA VAL A 90 13.09 7.48 7.36
C VAL A 90 14.24 6.55 6.96
N GLY A 91 13.99 5.25 6.88
CA GLY A 91 15.01 4.26 6.49
C GLY A 91 15.56 4.50 5.09
N TRP A 92 14.69 4.79 4.12
CA TRP A 92 15.12 5.20 2.78
C TRP A 92 15.89 6.52 2.80
N GLY A 93 15.44 7.51 3.58
CA GLY A 93 16.15 8.78 3.74
C GLY A 93 17.56 8.59 4.29
N VAL A 94 17.72 7.77 5.33
CA VAL A 94 19.04 7.42 5.90
C VAL A 94 19.90 6.74 4.85
N LEU A 95 19.40 5.72 4.16
CA LEU A 95 20.16 5.01 3.11
C LEU A 95 20.61 5.94 1.98
N LEU A 96 19.73 6.83 1.52
CA LEU A 96 20.05 7.81 0.48
C LEU A 96 21.12 8.81 0.93
N LEU A 97 21.11 9.21 2.21
CA LEU A 97 22.10 10.13 2.79
C LEU A 97 23.44 9.44 3.03
N THR A 98 23.46 8.17 3.45
CA THR A 98 24.70 7.45 3.77
C THR A 98 25.42 6.92 2.54
N SER A 99 24.68 6.37 1.57
CA SER A 99 25.27 5.76 0.37
C SER A 99 25.29 6.70 -0.83
N GLY A 100 24.53 7.79 -0.78
CA GLY A 100 24.26 8.64 -1.93
C GLY A 100 23.11 8.11 -2.81
N PRO A 101 22.31 8.99 -3.44
CA PRO A 101 21.13 8.57 -4.20
C PRO A 101 21.41 7.59 -5.34
N THR A 102 22.55 7.76 -6.02
CA THR A 102 22.92 6.96 -7.18
C THR A 102 23.36 5.52 -6.84
N GLN A 103 23.77 5.27 -5.59
CA GLN A 103 24.27 3.96 -5.14
C GLN A 103 23.33 3.28 -4.14
N ALA A 104 22.25 3.94 -3.71
CA ALA A 104 21.38 3.45 -2.65
C ALA A 104 20.76 2.07 -2.97
N LEU A 105 20.27 1.87 -4.19
CA LEU A 105 19.66 0.60 -4.59
C LEU A 105 20.70 -0.52 -4.74
N ASP A 106 21.88 -0.21 -5.27
CA ASP A 106 22.99 -1.18 -5.34
C ASP A 106 23.51 -1.52 -3.93
N THR A 107 23.53 -0.56 -3.02
CA THR A 107 23.84 -0.80 -1.60
C THR A 107 22.81 -1.75 -1.00
N LEU A 108 21.51 -1.52 -1.22
CA LEU A 108 20.45 -2.39 -0.73
C LEU A 108 20.59 -3.83 -1.27
N ARG A 109 20.96 -3.98 -2.55
CA ARG A 109 21.21 -5.29 -3.18
C ARG A 109 22.40 -6.02 -2.58
N ASN A 110 23.49 -5.31 -2.31
CA ASN A 110 24.74 -5.90 -1.85
C ASN A 110 24.80 -6.07 -0.32
N GLN A 111 23.99 -5.31 0.42
CA GLN A 111 23.93 -5.31 1.87
C GLN A 111 22.46 -5.51 2.32
N PRO A 112 21.96 -6.76 2.34
CA PRO A 112 20.54 -7.06 2.62
C PRO A 112 20.06 -6.57 3.98
N LEU A 113 20.95 -6.29 4.93
CA LEU A 113 20.59 -5.75 6.24
C LEU A 113 19.86 -4.40 6.14
N TRP A 114 20.07 -3.64 5.07
CA TRP A 114 19.31 -2.41 4.78
C TRP A 114 17.82 -2.66 4.54
N ILE A 115 17.39 -3.90 4.31
CA ILE A 115 15.97 -4.28 4.26
C ILE A 115 15.28 -4.02 5.60
N LEU A 116 15.98 -4.08 6.74
CA LEU A 116 15.37 -3.79 8.05
C LEU A 116 14.85 -2.34 8.16
N PRO A 117 15.63 -1.30 7.81
CA PRO A 117 15.13 0.08 7.84
C PRO A 117 14.23 0.45 6.65
N VAL A 118 14.43 -0.09 5.44
CA VAL A 118 13.61 0.28 4.26
C VAL A 118 12.35 -0.58 4.07
N GLY A 119 12.40 -1.83 4.53
CA GLY A 119 11.34 -2.84 4.45
C GLY A 119 10.01 -2.41 5.08
N PRO A 120 9.96 -1.63 6.18
CA PRO A 120 8.72 -1.11 6.73
C PRO A 120 7.83 -0.37 5.72
N LEU A 121 8.41 0.31 4.73
CA LEU A 121 7.63 0.95 3.65
C LEU A 121 6.83 -0.10 2.86
N PHE A 122 7.47 -1.21 2.51
CA PHE A 122 6.85 -2.32 1.80
C PHE A 122 5.93 -3.13 2.70
N ALA A 123 6.20 -3.23 4.01
CA ALA A 123 5.28 -3.83 4.97
C ALA A 123 3.96 -3.03 5.06
N ALA A 124 4.03 -1.69 5.00
CA ALA A 124 2.83 -0.86 4.92
C ALA A 124 2.04 -1.14 3.62
N LEU A 125 2.73 -1.29 2.49
CA LEU A 125 2.12 -1.66 1.21
C LEU A 125 1.49 -3.07 1.24
N THR A 126 2.18 -4.04 1.86
CA THR A 126 1.65 -5.38 2.15
C THR A 126 0.37 -5.30 2.99
N GLY A 127 0.32 -4.40 3.98
CA GLY A 127 -0.88 -4.17 4.78
C GLY A 127 -2.06 -3.62 3.99
N ILE A 128 -1.82 -2.78 2.97
CA ILE A 128 -2.86 -2.40 2.01
C ILE A 128 -3.33 -3.63 1.23
N GLY A 129 -2.40 -4.44 0.69
CA GLY A 129 -2.74 -5.69 0.01
C GLY A 129 -3.58 -6.62 0.88
N PHE A 130 -3.24 -6.75 2.15
CA PHE A 130 -3.98 -7.54 3.13
C PHE A 130 -5.40 -7.02 3.29
N LYS A 131 -5.60 -5.72 3.53
CA LYS A 131 -6.94 -5.12 3.60
C LYS A 131 -7.74 -5.43 2.33
N GLU A 132 -7.12 -5.23 1.17
CA GLU A 132 -7.75 -5.44 -0.14
C GLU A 132 -8.11 -6.92 -0.38
N PHE A 133 -7.32 -7.84 0.14
CA PHE A 133 -7.62 -9.27 0.13
C PHE A 133 -8.89 -9.59 0.92
N PHE A 134 -9.04 -9.05 2.13
CA PHE A 134 -10.27 -9.26 2.91
C PHE A 134 -11.50 -8.63 2.26
N CYS A 135 -11.35 -7.48 1.58
CA CYS A 135 -12.45 -6.81 0.90
C CYS A 135 -12.89 -7.51 -0.40
N PHE A 136 -11.95 -7.94 -1.24
CA PHE A 136 -12.26 -8.37 -2.62
C PHE A 136 -11.85 -9.80 -2.96
N GLN A 137 -11.02 -10.46 -2.12
CA GLN A 137 -10.53 -11.82 -2.30
C GLN A 137 -9.93 -12.11 -3.69
N ARG A 138 -9.32 -11.09 -4.31
CA ARG A 138 -8.75 -11.23 -5.66
C ARG A 138 -7.30 -11.69 -5.60
N ALA A 139 -6.90 -12.41 -6.65
CA ALA A 139 -5.54 -12.94 -6.80
C ALA A 139 -4.47 -11.83 -6.73
N GLU A 140 -4.75 -10.63 -7.23
CA GLU A 140 -3.79 -9.53 -7.20
C GLU A 140 -3.50 -9.04 -5.76
N ALA A 141 -4.52 -9.02 -4.90
CA ALA A 141 -4.36 -8.66 -3.49
C ALA A 141 -3.63 -9.76 -2.70
N ILE A 142 -3.92 -11.04 -2.98
CA ILE A 142 -3.19 -12.18 -2.40
C ILE A 142 -1.71 -12.11 -2.80
N GLY A 143 -1.44 -11.93 -4.09
CA GLY A 143 -0.08 -11.84 -4.60
C GLY A 143 0.68 -10.68 -3.98
N LEU A 144 0.10 -9.48 -3.86
CA LEU A 144 0.75 -8.35 -3.19
C LEU A 144 1.07 -8.66 -1.72
N THR A 145 0.14 -9.32 -1.03
CA THR A 145 0.28 -9.67 0.40
C THR A 145 1.38 -10.70 0.64
N LEU A 146 1.60 -11.63 -0.29
CA LEU A 146 2.58 -12.72 -0.13
C LEU A 146 3.93 -12.42 -0.78
N LEU A 147 3.94 -11.85 -1.99
CA LEU A 147 5.15 -11.67 -2.78
C LEU A 147 6.11 -10.65 -2.17
N LEU A 148 5.59 -9.51 -1.68
CA LEU A 148 6.42 -8.48 -1.04
C LEU A 148 7.21 -9.00 0.17
N PRO A 149 6.56 -9.60 1.20
CA PRO A 149 7.30 -10.10 2.36
C PRO A 149 8.20 -11.28 2.00
N LEU A 150 7.78 -12.21 1.12
CA LEU A 150 8.67 -13.30 0.69
C LEU A 150 9.91 -12.76 -0.03
N ALA A 151 9.75 -11.79 -0.92
CA ALA A 151 10.86 -11.23 -1.69
C ALA A 151 11.90 -10.54 -0.79
N LEU A 152 11.43 -9.72 0.15
CA LEU A 152 12.30 -8.94 1.03
C LEU A 152 12.88 -9.79 2.16
N LEU A 153 12.07 -10.56 2.88
CA LEU A 153 12.55 -11.40 3.97
C LEU A 153 13.37 -12.59 3.45
N GLY A 154 12.96 -13.18 2.32
CA GLY A 154 13.74 -14.23 1.68
C GLY A 154 15.13 -13.74 1.29
N HIS A 155 15.24 -12.52 0.75
CA HIS A 155 16.53 -11.94 0.39
C HIS A 155 17.36 -11.57 1.63
N LEU A 156 16.73 -10.98 2.66
CA LEU A 156 17.36 -10.66 3.95
C LEU A 156 17.95 -11.90 4.62
N LEU A 157 17.23 -13.02 4.60
CA LEU A 157 17.64 -14.29 5.22
C LEU A 157 18.58 -15.11 4.34
N GLY A 158 18.88 -14.67 3.11
CA GLY A 158 19.68 -15.43 2.15
C GLY A 158 19.00 -16.71 1.62
N LEU A 159 17.68 -16.83 1.79
CA LEU A 159 16.90 -18.00 1.35
C LEU A 159 16.60 -17.98 -0.15
N ILE A 160 16.56 -16.79 -0.77
CA ILE A 160 16.35 -16.62 -2.20
C ILE A 160 17.46 -15.76 -2.79
N ASN A 161 17.81 -16.04 -4.05
CA ASN A 161 18.78 -15.23 -4.77
C ASN A 161 18.19 -13.85 -5.16
N PRO A 162 19.04 -12.85 -5.47
CA PRO A 162 18.57 -11.51 -5.82
C PRO A 162 17.65 -11.47 -7.05
N GLU A 163 17.84 -12.38 -8.00
CA GLU A 163 17.05 -12.45 -9.25
C GLU A 163 15.61 -12.88 -8.97
N VAL A 164 15.41 -13.91 -8.14
CA VAL A 164 14.08 -14.35 -7.70
C VAL A 164 13.40 -13.25 -6.88
N SER A 165 14.13 -12.60 -5.96
CA SER A 165 13.60 -11.45 -5.21
C SER A 165 13.12 -10.34 -6.15
N ALA A 166 13.93 -9.96 -7.15
CA ALA A 166 13.57 -8.94 -8.14
C ALA A 166 12.36 -9.36 -9.00
N ALA A 167 12.25 -10.62 -9.41
CA ALA A 167 11.10 -11.14 -10.14
C ALA A 167 9.82 -11.08 -9.31
N MET A 168 9.89 -11.44 -8.02
CA MET A 168 8.75 -11.36 -7.10
C MET A 168 8.32 -9.91 -6.84
N LEU A 169 9.26 -8.98 -6.66
CA LEU A 169 8.97 -7.56 -6.55
C LEU A 169 8.32 -7.00 -7.82
N THR A 170 8.81 -7.40 -8.99
CA THR A 170 8.23 -7.00 -10.29
C THR A 170 6.81 -7.50 -10.44
N MET A 171 6.56 -8.78 -10.12
CA MET A 171 5.22 -9.35 -10.11
C MET A 171 4.31 -8.60 -9.13
N ALA A 172 4.78 -8.32 -7.91
CA ALA A 172 4.01 -7.54 -6.92
C ALA A 172 3.65 -6.13 -7.42
N ALA A 173 4.58 -5.44 -8.10
CA ALA A 173 4.35 -4.12 -8.68
C ALA A 173 3.27 -4.15 -9.77
N LEU A 174 3.33 -5.15 -10.66
CA LEU A 174 2.33 -5.33 -11.73
C LEU A 174 0.95 -5.67 -11.15
N LEU A 175 0.90 -6.57 -10.16
CA LEU A 175 -0.35 -6.90 -9.47
C LEU A 175 -0.95 -5.68 -8.77
N LEU A 176 -0.13 -4.80 -8.19
CA LEU A 176 -0.60 -3.54 -7.61
C LEU A 176 -1.22 -2.62 -8.66
N VAL A 177 -0.65 -2.53 -9.86
CA VAL A 177 -1.25 -1.77 -10.98
C VAL A 177 -2.57 -2.39 -11.40
N VAL A 178 -2.64 -3.71 -11.60
CA VAL A 178 -3.88 -4.41 -11.98
C VAL A 178 -4.95 -4.22 -10.90
N LEU A 179 -4.58 -4.40 -9.63
CA LEU A 179 -5.46 -4.16 -8.49
C LEU A 179 -6.05 -2.75 -8.56
N ALA A 180 -5.20 -1.73 -8.69
CA ALA A 180 -5.61 -0.33 -8.75
C ALA A 180 -6.53 -0.02 -9.94
N LEU A 181 -6.18 -0.47 -11.15
CA LEU A 181 -6.97 -0.27 -12.36
C LEU A 181 -8.37 -0.88 -12.24
N ARG A 182 -8.46 -2.09 -11.70
CA ARG A 182 -9.75 -2.76 -11.50
C ARG A 182 -10.64 -2.08 -10.45
N LYS A 183 -10.11 -1.13 -9.66
CA LYS A 183 -10.93 -0.34 -8.72
C LYS A 183 -11.70 0.78 -9.39
N PHE A 184 -11.23 1.33 -10.52
CA PHE A 184 -11.89 2.47 -11.15
C PHE A 184 -13.31 2.15 -11.65
N GLY A 185 -13.59 0.89 -11.97
CA GLY A 185 -14.93 0.43 -12.38
C GLY A 185 -15.88 0.04 -11.24
N MET A 186 -15.46 0.15 -9.97
CA MET A 186 -16.26 -0.26 -8.81
C MET A 186 -17.00 0.91 -8.18
N GLU A 187 -18.16 0.65 -7.58
CA GLU A 187 -18.86 1.64 -6.76
C GLU A 187 -18.00 2.10 -5.56
N ALA A 188 -18.17 3.35 -5.14
CA ALA A 188 -17.39 3.90 -4.04
C ALA A 188 -17.69 3.21 -2.70
N ALA A 189 -18.93 2.73 -2.50
CA ALA A 189 -19.36 2.03 -1.30
C ALA A 189 -18.47 0.81 -0.97
N ALA A 190 -17.98 0.11 -2.00
CA ALA A 190 -17.10 -1.05 -1.84
C ALA A 190 -15.75 -0.72 -1.18
N ASP A 191 -15.28 0.53 -1.28
CA ASP A 191 -14.02 0.98 -0.69
C ASP A 191 -14.18 1.63 0.68
N VAL A 192 -15.33 2.25 0.93
CA VAL A 192 -15.66 2.90 2.22
C VAL A 192 -16.02 1.85 3.28
N GLY A 193 -16.76 0.81 2.90
CA GLY A 193 -17.35 -0.12 3.83
C GLY A 193 -18.58 0.46 4.56
N ASP A 194 -19.02 -0.26 5.59
CA ASP A 194 -20.19 0.05 6.39
C ASP A 194 -19.88 1.15 7.41
N LYS A 195 -20.39 2.36 7.15
CA LYS A 195 -20.23 3.50 8.05
C LYS A 195 -20.90 3.35 9.40
N SER A 196 -21.94 2.52 9.52
CA SER A 196 -22.59 2.28 10.81
C SER A 196 -21.62 1.60 11.79
N VAL A 197 -20.73 0.73 11.29
CA VAL A 197 -19.66 0.11 12.08
C VAL A 197 -18.65 1.16 12.56
N PHE A 198 -18.28 2.11 11.70
CA PHE A 198 -17.42 3.22 12.11
C PHE A 198 -18.08 4.09 13.19
N ALA A 199 -19.36 4.44 13.03
CA ALA A 199 -20.10 5.21 14.02
C ALA A 199 -20.18 4.49 15.39
N TYR A 200 -20.39 3.18 15.37
CA TYR A 200 -20.38 2.35 16.58
C TYR A 200 -19.00 2.31 17.26
N LEU A 201 -17.94 2.02 16.51
CA LEU A 201 -16.56 1.99 17.02
C LEU A 201 -16.09 3.35 17.56
N ASP A 202 -16.67 4.43 17.04
CA ASP A 202 -16.37 5.81 17.45
C ASP A 202 -17.21 6.26 18.64
N GLY A 203 -18.12 5.41 19.15
CA GLY A 203 -19.00 5.72 20.27
C GLY A 203 -20.10 6.73 19.93
N GLN A 204 -20.38 6.94 18.64
CA GLN A 204 -21.47 7.81 18.17
C GLN A 204 -22.83 7.12 18.24
N LEU A 205 -22.84 5.79 18.41
CA LEU A 205 -24.04 4.98 18.64
C LEU A 205 -24.05 4.44 20.10
N PRO A 206 -25.23 4.31 20.71
CA PRO A 206 -25.36 3.79 22.08
C PRO A 206 -24.76 2.39 22.21
N ALA A 207 -24.10 2.10 23.34
CA ALA A 207 -23.68 0.75 23.69
C ALA A 207 -24.93 -0.13 23.87
N GLY A 208 -25.25 -0.94 22.86
CA GLY A 208 -26.49 -1.73 22.81
C GLY A 208 -27.26 -1.64 21.48
N THR A 209 -26.75 -0.91 20.48
CA THR A 209 -27.20 -1.13 19.09
C THR A 209 -26.94 -2.59 18.70
N PRO A 210 -27.94 -3.29 18.13
CA PRO A 210 -27.92 -4.74 17.91
C PRO A 210 -26.80 -5.21 17.00
#